data_AF-A0A293NHK3-F1
#
_entry.id   AF-A0A293NHK3-F1
#
_cell.length_a   1.000
_cell.length_b   1.000
_cell.length_c   1.000
_cell.angle_alpha   90.00
_cell.angle_beta   90.00
_cell.angle_gamma   90.00
#
_symmetry.space_group_name_H-M   'P 1'
#
loop_
_entity.id
_entity.type
_entity.pdbx_description
1 polymer ?
#
loop_
_entity_poly.entity_id
_entity_poly.type
_entity_poly.pdbx_seq_one_letter_code
_entity_poly.pdbx_strand_id
1 'polypeptide(L)'
;MPRLESDLVDVESIRRGCDLVRRTFQVVRGEIGRAVVGQRRVVDETLVALFAGGHVLLEGVPGLGKTLLVRSLSEALQLDFSRIQFTPDLMPADITGTNIVARDEGTGRRAFCFRPGPIFSQLVLADEINRATPKSQAALLEAMQEGTVTCGGETRPLPSPFFVMATQNPIEQEGTYSLPEAQLDRFLLKITVPYATRREVGEILERTTGSHDATPRPAMDAAFIGAAQRLVRRLVVAPHVQDYVVRLVLATHPGGAYHPESIRDMVAVGVSPRGAQALVTAAKVVALMDGRYGVSIDDVRSIAHVTLRHRIIRSFEAESDGIDTDELITAIIESLPRTHGEDAK
;
A
#
# COMPACT_ATOMS: atom_id res chain seq x y z
N MET A 1 -1.13 25.33 3.42
CA MET A 1 -1.16 24.07 2.64
C MET A 1 -0.91 24.34 1.17
N PRO A 2 -0.11 23.51 0.49
CA PRO A 2 0.06 23.61 -0.95
C PRO A 2 -1.28 23.28 -1.65
N ARG A 3 -1.59 23.97 -2.76
CA ARG A 3 -2.75 23.67 -3.60
C ARG A 3 -2.25 23.20 -4.95
N LEU A 4 -2.70 22.03 -5.38
CA LEU A 4 -2.44 21.49 -6.71
C LEU A 4 -3.71 21.64 -7.54
N GLU A 5 -3.62 22.36 -8.66
CA GLU A 5 -4.75 22.54 -9.58
C GLU A 5 -5.19 21.19 -10.15
N SER A 6 -6.50 20.99 -10.31
CA SER A 6 -7.07 19.74 -10.81
C SER A 6 -6.91 19.57 -12.31
N ASP A 7 -6.89 20.68 -13.06
CA ASP A 7 -6.97 20.70 -14.53
C ASP A 7 -5.68 21.26 -15.15
N LEU A 8 -4.60 20.50 -15.03
CA LEU A 8 -3.31 20.83 -15.64
C LEU A 8 -3.33 20.45 -17.13
N VAL A 9 -3.65 21.36 -18.04
CA VAL A 9 -3.87 21.00 -19.46
C VAL A 9 -2.60 21.09 -20.30
N ASP A 10 -1.74 22.07 -20.02
CA ASP A 10 -0.49 22.30 -20.76
C ASP A 10 0.73 21.65 -20.10
N VAL A 11 1.81 21.49 -20.86
CA VAL A 11 3.04 20.81 -20.41
C VAL A 11 3.72 21.58 -19.26
N GLU A 12 3.63 22.90 -19.24
CA GLU A 12 4.28 23.72 -18.22
C GLU A 12 3.53 23.63 -16.87
N SER A 13 2.20 23.65 -16.89
CA SER A 13 1.39 23.43 -15.68
C SER A 13 1.59 22.01 -15.12
N ILE A 14 1.65 20.97 -15.97
CA ILE A 14 1.98 19.60 -15.55
C ILE A 14 3.35 19.56 -14.87
N ARG A 15 4.36 20.21 -15.48
CA ARG A 15 5.72 20.27 -14.94
C ARG A 15 5.75 20.93 -13.55
N ARG A 16 5.10 22.08 -13.40
CA ARG A 16 4.98 22.79 -12.12
C ARG A 16 4.25 21.96 -11.08
N GLY A 17 3.19 21.26 -11.48
CA GLY A 17 2.45 20.33 -10.62
C GLY A 17 3.32 19.19 -10.11
N CYS A 18 4.11 18.56 -10.99
CA CYS A 18 5.04 17.50 -10.63
C CYS A 18 6.12 17.99 -9.64
N ASP A 19 6.71 19.16 -9.90
CA ASP A 19 7.70 19.77 -9.01
C ASP A 19 7.10 20.10 -7.64
N LEU A 20 5.84 20.55 -7.61
CA LEU A 20 5.12 20.80 -6.36
C LEU A 20 4.89 19.50 -5.58
N VAL A 21 4.41 18.43 -6.23
CA VAL A 21 4.22 17.12 -5.60
C VAL A 21 5.53 16.61 -5.01
N ARG A 22 6.63 16.68 -5.76
CA ARG A 22 7.95 16.28 -5.29
C ARG A 22 8.39 17.05 -4.04
N ARG A 23 8.29 18.38 -4.05
CA ARG A 23 8.68 19.20 -2.89
C ARG A 23 7.82 18.87 -1.68
N THR A 24 6.50 18.77 -1.86
CA THR A 24 5.57 18.45 -0.76
C THR A 24 5.84 17.06 -0.19
N PHE A 25 6.15 16.07 -1.04
CA PHE A 25 6.57 14.74 -0.60
C PHE A 25 7.81 14.79 0.28
N GLN A 26 8.85 15.53 -0.13
CA GLN A 26 10.07 15.68 0.67
C GLN A 26 9.80 16.31 2.04
N VAL A 27 8.88 17.28 2.12
CA VAL A 27 8.45 17.89 3.38
C VAL A 27 7.73 16.87 4.26
N VAL A 28 6.74 16.15 3.73
CA VAL A 28 6.00 15.12 4.49
C VAL A 28 6.94 14.04 5.01
N ARG A 29 7.83 13.53 4.15
CA ARG A 29 8.84 12.55 4.54
C ARG A 29 9.74 13.07 5.66
N GLY A 30 10.14 14.34 5.59
CA GLY A 30 10.91 15.00 6.64
C GLY A 30 10.16 15.06 7.96
N GLU A 31 8.89 15.49 7.94
CA GLU A 31 8.05 15.58 9.14
C GLU A 31 7.78 14.19 9.75
N ILE A 32 7.52 13.16 8.95
CA ILE A 32 7.35 11.78 9.44
C ILE A 32 8.67 11.25 10.03
N GLY A 33 9.81 11.52 9.41
CA GLY A 33 11.13 11.09 9.91
C GLY A 33 11.54 11.73 11.26
N ARG A 34 10.88 12.84 11.65
CA ARG A 34 11.04 13.42 13.00
C ARG A 34 10.33 12.60 14.07
N ALA A 35 9.25 11.91 13.72
CA ALA A 35 8.53 11.03 14.64
C ALA A 35 9.03 9.57 14.57
N VAL A 36 9.25 9.06 13.35
CA VAL A 36 9.55 7.64 13.09
C VAL A 36 11.04 7.45 12.81
N VAL A 37 11.68 6.60 13.61
CA VAL A 37 13.12 6.29 13.52
C VAL A 37 13.35 5.03 12.68
N GLY A 38 14.35 5.06 11.79
CA GLY A 38 14.84 3.87 11.08
C GLY A 38 13.96 3.30 9.96
N GLN A 39 12.76 3.85 9.75
CA GLN A 39 11.79 3.28 8.81
C GLN A 39 11.64 4.09 7.51
N ARG A 40 12.70 4.77 7.07
CA ARG A 40 12.64 5.64 5.89
C ARG A 40 12.10 4.93 4.66
N ARG A 41 12.53 3.68 4.42
CA ARG A 41 12.06 2.88 3.27
C ARG A 41 10.56 2.57 3.38
N VAL A 42 10.09 2.16 4.56
CA VAL A 42 8.66 1.87 4.82
C VAL A 42 7.82 3.12 4.61
N VAL A 43 8.29 4.28 5.06
CA VAL A 43 7.64 5.59 4.83
C VAL A 43 7.54 5.89 3.34
N ASP A 44 8.66 5.78 2.62
CA ASP A 44 8.72 6.05 1.18
C ASP A 44 7.76 5.13 0.40
N GLU A 45 7.78 3.82 0.66
CA GLU A 45 6.90 2.84 0.01
C GLU A 45 5.42 3.04 0.38
N THR A 46 5.12 3.42 1.63
CA THR A 46 3.73 3.71 2.06
C THR A 46 3.19 4.94 1.33
N LEU A 47 4.00 5.99 1.21
CA LEU A 47 3.62 7.18 0.45
C LEU A 47 3.51 6.86 -1.05
N VAL A 48 4.37 5.99 -1.59
CA VAL A 48 4.22 5.49 -2.97
C VAL A 48 2.83 4.89 -3.18
N ALA A 49 2.39 4.02 -2.28
CA ALA A 49 1.06 3.42 -2.37
C ALA A 49 -0.08 4.44 -2.26
N LEU A 50 0.03 5.41 -1.35
CA LEU A 50 -0.95 6.49 -1.18
C LEU A 50 -1.11 7.31 -2.48
N PHE A 51 -0.01 7.74 -3.09
CA PHE A 51 -0.05 8.53 -4.33
C PHE A 51 -0.41 7.70 -5.57
N ALA A 52 -0.19 6.39 -5.53
CA ALA A 52 -0.70 5.45 -6.52
C ALA A 52 -2.21 5.20 -6.36
N GLY A 53 -2.80 5.56 -5.21
CA GLY A 53 -4.20 5.31 -4.88
C GLY A 53 -4.49 3.84 -4.57
N GLY A 54 -3.51 3.12 -4.01
CA GLY A 54 -3.67 1.73 -3.60
C GLY A 54 -3.43 1.55 -2.10
N HIS A 55 -3.73 0.35 -1.59
CA HIS A 55 -3.61 0.01 -0.16
C HIS A 55 -2.31 -0.73 0.15
N VAL A 56 -1.92 -0.75 1.43
CA VAL A 56 -0.67 -1.37 1.89
C VAL A 56 -0.93 -2.49 2.88
N LEU A 57 -0.17 -3.57 2.73
CA LEU A 57 -0.05 -4.64 3.72
C LEU A 57 1.32 -4.55 4.40
N LEU A 58 1.35 -4.25 5.70
CA LEU A 58 2.53 -4.12 6.55
C LEU A 58 2.80 -5.42 7.32
N GLU A 59 3.76 -6.21 6.85
CA GLU A 59 4.20 -7.42 7.52
C GLU A 59 5.36 -7.12 8.48
N GLY A 60 5.30 -7.62 9.71
CA GLY A 60 6.36 -7.45 10.68
C GLY A 60 5.88 -7.69 12.10
N VAL A 61 6.80 -7.89 13.03
CA VAL A 61 6.45 -8.23 14.41
C VAL A 61 5.82 -7.07 15.18
N PRO A 62 5.10 -7.35 16.29
CA PRO A 62 4.58 -6.32 17.17
C PRO A 62 5.68 -5.40 17.72
N GLY A 63 5.33 -4.15 18.00
CA GLY A 63 6.25 -3.20 18.63
C GLY A 63 7.21 -2.47 17.67
N LEU A 64 7.17 -2.74 16.36
CA LEU A 64 7.99 -2.02 15.36
C LEU A 64 7.45 -0.63 15.00
N GLY A 65 6.72 0.05 15.89
CA GLY A 65 6.26 1.44 15.64
C GLY A 65 5.26 1.61 14.49
N LYS A 66 4.59 0.55 14.01
CA LYS A 66 3.58 0.64 12.93
C LYS A 66 2.44 1.62 13.25
N THR A 67 1.95 1.59 14.50
CA THR A 67 0.92 2.53 14.97
C THR A 67 1.42 3.97 14.98
N LEU A 68 2.68 4.19 15.39
CA LEU A 68 3.30 5.52 15.37
C LEU A 68 3.44 6.04 13.93
N LEU A 69 3.85 5.17 12.99
CA LEU A 69 3.93 5.50 11.58
C LEU A 69 2.58 5.97 11.03
N VAL A 70 1.51 5.22 11.25
CA VAL A 70 0.18 5.55 10.71
C VAL A 70 -0.37 6.83 11.33
N ARG A 71 -0.19 7.01 12.64
CA ARG A 71 -0.56 8.25 13.33
C ARG A 71 0.21 9.45 12.78
N SER A 72 1.52 9.29 12.61
CA SER A 72 2.39 10.34 12.04
C SER A 72 2.00 10.71 10.61
N LEU A 73 1.57 9.72 9.82
CA LEU A 73 1.02 9.94 8.48
C LEU A 73 -0.29 10.73 8.54
N SER A 74 -1.26 10.35 9.38
CA SER A 74 -2.52 11.10 9.53
C SER A 74 -2.27 12.56 9.90
N GLU A 75 -1.39 12.81 10.87
CA GLU A 75 -1.05 14.16 11.34
C GLU A 75 -0.35 14.99 10.25
N ALA A 76 0.61 14.40 9.52
CA ALA A 76 1.32 15.08 8.42
C ALA A 76 0.43 15.35 7.18
N LEU A 77 -0.60 14.53 6.96
CA LEU A 77 -1.48 14.56 5.78
C LEU A 77 -2.87 15.17 6.03
N GLN A 78 -3.17 15.57 7.27
CA GLN A 78 -4.49 16.05 7.72
C GLN A 78 -5.64 15.12 7.30
N LEU A 79 -5.44 13.82 7.45
CA LEU A 79 -6.45 12.83 7.12
C LEU A 79 -7.17 12.37 8.37
N ASP A 80 -8.49 12.22 8.28
CA ASP A 80 -9.26 11.53 9.29
C ASP A 80 -8.69 10.12 9.46
N PHE A 81 -8.44 9.75 10.72
CA PHE A 81 -7.82 8.48 11.08
C PHE A 81 -8.77 7.61 11.88
N SER A 82 -8.74 6.32 11.58
CA SER A 82 -9.45 5.29 12.32
C SER A 82 -8.59 4.04 12.47
N ARG A 83 -8.74 3.37 13.61
CA ARG A 83 -8.06 2.10 13.91
C ARG A 83 -9.09 1.01 14.12
N ILE A 84 -8.89 -0.11 13.45
CA ILE A 84 -9.66 -1.34 13.60
C ILE A 84 -8.68 -2.41 14.06
N GLN A 85 -8.91 -2.92 15.27
CA GLN A 85 -8.19 -4.10 15.75
C GLN A 85 -8.95 -5.33 15.28
N PHE A 86 -8.29 -6.19 14.51
CA PHE A 86 -8.88 -7.45 14.07
C PHE A 86 -8.75 -8.47 15.20
N THR A 87 -9.90 -8.93 15.68
CA THR A 87 -10.02 -9.96 16.71
C THR A 87 -10.90 -11.11 16.20
N PRO A 88 -10.82 -12.32 16.80
CA PRO A 88 -11.59 -13.47 16.33
C PRO A 88 -13.12 -13.27 16.38
N ASP A 89 -13.59 -12.38 17.26
CA ASP A 89 -14.99 -12.04 17.49
C ASP A 89 -15.48 -10.83 16.68
N LEU A 90 -14.59 -10.12 15.98
CA LEU A 90 -14.94 -8.95 15.17
C LEU A 90 -15.94 -9.34 14.08
N MET A 91 -17.10 -8.68 14.03
CA MET A 91 -18.11 -8.94 13.00
C MET A 91 -17.98 -7.98 11.81
N PRO A 92 -18.42 -8.38 10.61
CA PRO A 92 -18.43 -7.48 9.43
C PRO A 92 -19.10 -6.13 9.69
N ALA A 93 -20.21 -6.12 10.45
CA ALA A 93 -20.95 -4.89 10.78
C ALA A 93 -20.19 -3.95 11.72
N ASP A 94 -19.23 -4.45 12.50
CA ASP A 94 -18.36 -3.62 13.34
C ASP A 94 -17.30 -2.89 12.51
N ILE A 95 -17.05 -3.34 11.28
CA ILE A 95 -16.14 -2.72 10.30
C ILE A 95 -16.93 -1.76 9.43
N THR A 96 -18.00 -2.23 8.80
CA THR A 96 -18.76 -1.49 7.78
C THR A 96 -19.86 -0.61 8.34
N GLY A 97 -20.28 -0.83 9.59
CA GLY A 97 -21.40 -0.12 10.19
C GLY A 97 -22.71 -0.89 10.13
N THR A 98 -23.69 -0.40 10.88
CA THR A 98 -24.98 -1.10 11.07
C THR A 98 -26.15 -0.13 11.16
N ASN A 99 -27.35 -0.61 10.78
CA ASN A 99 -28.58 0.14 10.98
C ASN A 99 -29.11 -0.11 12.40
N ILE A 100 -29.15 0.95 13.20
CA ILE A 100 -29.76 0.93 14.52
C ILE A 100 -31.18 1.47 14.44
N VAL A 101 -32.07 0.95 15.29
CA VAL A 101 -33.40 1.54 15.46
C VAL A 101 -33.27 2.68 16.47
N ALA A 102 -33.32 3.91 15.98
CA ALA A 102 -33.36 5.11 16.80
C ALA A 102 -34.82 5.60 16.93
N ARG A 103 -35.13 6.26 18.04
CA ARG A 103 -36.39 6.97 18.20
C ARG A 103 -36.19 8.39 17.69
N ASP A 104 -37.00 8.80 16.73
CA ASP A 104 -37.00 10.17 16.23
C ASP A 104 -37.47 11.12 17.35
N GLU A 105 -36.62 12.09 17.72
CA GLU A 105 -36.85 13.00 18.86
C GLU A 105 -38.08 13.91 18.67
N GLY A 106 -38.51 14.15 17.42
CA GLY A 106 -39.67 14.98 17.13
C GLY A 106 -40.99 14.23 17.01
N THR A 107 -40.96 12.96 16.54
CA THR A 107 -42.17 12.20 16.21
C THR A 107 -42.40 10.96 17.08
N GLY A 108 -41.42 10.54 17.88
CA GLY A 108 -41.48 9.35 18.72
C GLY A 108 -41.53 8.02 17.95
N ARG A 109 -41.46 8.07 16.61
CA ARG A 109 -41.47 6.91 15.72
C ARG A 109 -40.10 6.23 15.72
N ARG A 110 -40.10 4.91 15.50
CA ARG A 110 -38.87 4.13 15.29
C ARG A 110 -38.40 4.35 13.86
N ALA A 111 -37.20 4.89 13.69
CA ALA A 111 -36.54 5.06 12.41
C ALA A 111 -35.25 4.22 12.37
N PHE A 112 -34.95 3.61 11.22
CA PHE A 112 -33.65 2.98 11.01
C PHE A 112 -32.63 4.08 10.69
N CYS A 113 -31.61 4.22 11.54
CA CYS A 113 -30.52 5.16 11.36
C CYS A 113 -29.23 4.37 11.14
N PHE A 114 -28.48 4.72 10.10
CA PHE A 114 -27.19 4.10 9.84
C PHE A 114 -26.14 4.68 10.78
N ARG A 115 -25.45 3.80 11.51
CA ARG A 115 -24.26 4.13 12.29
C ARG A 115 -23.03 3.72 11.47
N PRO A 116 -22.23 4.67 10.95
CA PRO A 116 -21.05 4.34 10.17
C PRO A 116 -20.04 3.57 11.00
N GLY A 117 -19.45 2.54 10.38
CA GLY A 117 -18.33 1.82 10.97
C GLY A 117 -17.01 2.59 10.86
N PRO A 118 -15.95 2.11 11.50
CA PRO A 118 -14.64 2.73 11.51
C PRO A 118 -13.98 2.86 10.14
N ILE A 119 -14.45 2.14 9.10
CA ILE A 119 -13.94 2.31 7.73
C ILE A 119 -14.37 3.62 7.06
N PHE A 120 -15.35 4.35 7.62
CA PHE A 120 -15.73 5.68 7.13
C PHE A 120 -14.72 6.75 7.60
N SER A 121 -13.47 6.55 7.22
CA SER A 121 -12.32 7.41 7.53
C SER A 121 -11.37 7.43 6.34
N GLN A 122 -10.53 8.45 6.22
CA GLN A 122 -9.62 8.59 5.07
C GLN A 122 -8.39 7.70 5.20
N LEU A 123 -7.90 7.50 6.43
CA LEU A 123 -6.80 6.62 6.77
C LEU A 123 -7.25 5.57 7.78
N VAL A 124 -7.28 4.31 7.36
CA VAL A 124 -7.68 3.18 8.21
C VAL A 124 -6.48 2.28 8.50
N LEU A 125 -6.15 2.13 9.79
CA LEU A 125 -5.24 1.09 10.27
C LEU A 125 -6.05 -0.18 10.59
N ALA A 126 -5.84 -1.25 9.81
CA ALA A 126 -6.42 -2.57 10.07
C ALA A 126 -5.36 -3.47 10.71
N ASP A 127 -5.31 -3.46 12.04
CA ASP A 127 -4.26 -4.13 12.79
C ASP A 127 -4.55 -5.63 12.94
N GLU A 128 -3.56 -6.48 12.65
CA GLU A 128 -3.61 -7.94 12.76
C GLU A 128 -4.74 -8.58 11.93
N ILE A 129 -4.87 -8.19 10.66
CA ILE A 129 -5.95 -8.63 9.77
C ILE A 129 -6.10 -10.16 9.71
N ASN A 130 -5.02 -10.90 9.92
CA ASN A 130 -5.00 -12.36 9.98
C ASN A 130 -5.65 -12.95 11.25
N ARG A 131 -6.08 -12.17 12.25
CA ARG A 131 -6.75 -12.70 13.46
C ARG A 131 -8.28 -12.76 13.37
N ALA A 132 -8.89 -12.03 12.43
CA ALA A 132 -10.34 -12.09 12.25
C ALA A 132 -10.76 -13.19 11.29
N THR A 133 -12.02 -13.60 11.40
CA THR A 133 -12.61 -14.61 10.51
C THR A 133 -12.56 -14.17 9.03
N PRO A 134 -12.57 -15.12 8.06
CA PRO A 134 -12.59 -14.79 6.63
C PRO A 134 -13.74 -13.86 6.20
N LYS A 135 -14.89 -13.90 6.90
CA LYS A 135 -16.02 -13.00 6.62
C LYS A 135 -15.72 -11.55 6.99
N SER A 136 -15.06 -11.33 8.12
CA SER A 136 -14.68 -9.98 8.58
C SER A 136 -13.53 -9.42 7.76
N GLN A 137 -12.57 -10.26 7.36
CA GLN A 137 -11.54 -9.90 6.38
C GLN A 137 -12.17 -9.48 5.05
N ALA A 138 -13.11 -10.27 4.52
CA ALA A 138 -13.80 -9.98 3.26
C ALA A 138 -14.53 -8.63 3.30
N ALA A 139 -15.17 -8.27 4.42
CA ALA A 139 -15.89 -7.01 4.56
C ALA A 139 -14.99 -5.77 4.35
N LEU A 140 -13.76 -5.78 4.91
CA LEU A 140 -12.78 -4.73 4.68
C LEU A 140 -12.29 -4.72 3.22
N LEU A 141 -11.96 -5.90 2.69
CA LEU A 141 -11.37 -6.06 1.36
C LEU A 141 -12.35 -5.72 0.22
N GLU A 142 -13.64 -5.96 0.44
CA GLU A 142 -14.72 -5.53 -0.46
C GLU A 142 -14.82 -4.01 -0.46
N ALA A 143 -14.85 -3.38 0.71
CA ALA A 143 -14.86 -1.92 0.83
C ALA A 143 -13.64 -1.26 0.17
N MET A 144 -12.45 -1.87 0.28
CA MET A 144 -11.23 -1.44 -0.42
C MET A 144 -11.39 -1.46 -1.95
N GLN A 145 -12.06 -2.48 -2.48
CA GLN A 145 -12.19 -2.66 -3.93
C GLN A 145 -13.29 -1.79 -4.53
N GLU A 146 -14.44 -1.70 -3.84
CA GLU A 146 -15.64 -1.04 -4.33
C GLU A 146 -15.66 0.47 -4.01
N GLY A 147 -14.91 0.92 -3.00
CA GLY A 147 -14.95 2.31 -2.53
C GLY A 147 -16.31 2.71 -1.94
N THR A 148 -17.19 1.75 -1.73
CA THR A 148 -18.56 1.93 -1.23
C THR A 148 -18.93 0.80 -0.28
N VAL A 149 -19.94 1.03 0.55
CA VAL A 149 -20.47 0.06 1.50
C VAL A 149 -21.98 0.00 1.35
N THR A 150 -22.55 -1.19 1.21
CA THR A 150 -23.99 -1.39 1.16
C THR A 150 -24.48 -1.98 2.47
N CYS A 151 -25.36 -1.27 3.19
CA CYS A 151 -25.96 -1.74 4.44
C CYS A 151 -27.46 -1.44 4.45
N GLY A 152 -28.28 -2.47 4.71
CA GLY A 152 -29.74 -2.35 4.74
C GLY A 152 -30.38 -1.85 3.44
N GLY A 153 -29.78 -2.15 2.29
CA GLY A 153 -30.28 -1.75 0.97
C GLY A 153 -29.84 -0.36 0.49
N GLU A 154 -29.08 0.40 1.29
CA GLU A 154 -28.52 1.69 0.90
C GLU A 154 -27.01 1.60 0.72
N THR A 155 -26.52 2.03 -0.45
CA THR A 155 -25.09 2.10 -0.77
C THR A 155 -24.53 3.48 -0.43
N ARG A 156 -23.41 3.51 0.30
CA ARG A 156 -22.76 4.74 0.77
C ARG A 156 -21.31 4.79 0.29
N PRO A 157 -20.85 5.93 -0.27
CA PRO A 157 -19.46 6.09 -0.66
C PRO A 157 -18.56 6.25 0.56
N LEU A 158 -17.34 5.73 0.46
CA LEU A 158 -16.28 5.97 1.43
C LEU A 158 -15.64 7.36 1.22
N PRO A 159 -15.06 7.96 2.28
CA PRO A 159 -14.33 9.22 2.15
C PRO A 159 -13.20 9.14 1.12
N SER A 160 -12.91 10.24 0.42
CA SER A 160 -11.81 10.31 -0.54
C SER A 160 -10.71 11.26 -0.04
N PRO A 161 -9.41 10.88 -0.08
CA PRO A 161 -8.91 9.54 -0.42
C PRO A 161 -9.29 8.51 0.64
N PHE A 162 -9.46 7.25 0.23
CA PHE A 162 -9.64 6.10 1.12
C PHE A 162 -8.37 5.25 1.08
N PHE A 163 -7.59 5.25 2.16
CA PHE A 163 -6.33 4.54 2.24
C PHE A 163 -6.32 3.59 3.44
N VAL A 164 -5.94 2.34 3.19
CA VAL A 164 -5.94 1.27 4.18
C VAL A 164 -4.53 0.77 4.34
N MET A 165 -4.07 0.74 5.58
CA MET A 165 -2.82 0.12 6.00
C MET A 165 -3.19 -1.07 6.87
N ALA A 166 -3.15 -2.28 6.30
CA ALA A 166 -3.39 -3.50 7.04
C ALA A 166 -2.07 -4.02 7.62
N THR A 167 -2.07 -4.59 8.82
CA THR A 167 -0.88 -5.23 9.40
C THR A 167 -1.09 -6.73 9.51
N GLN A 168 0.00 -7.49 9.35
CA GLN A 168 0.05 -8.92 9.63
C GLN A 168 1.25 -9.22 10.51
N ASN A 169 1.05 -10.11 11.48
CA ASN A 169 2.11 -10.68 12.30
C ASN A 169 2.46 -12.07 11.76
N PRO A 170 3.66 -12.27 11.19
CA PRO A 170 4.03 -13.53 10.55
C PRO A 170 4.36 -14.66 11.55
N ILE A 171 4.59 -14.34 12.84
CA ILE A 171 5.02 -15.32 13.85
C ILE A 171 3.84 -16.02 14.53
N GLU A 172 2.68 -15.36 14.57
CA GLU A 172 1.52 -15.85 15.30
C GLU A 172 0.80 -16.91 14.46
N GLN A 173 0.89 -18.17 14.89
CA GLN A 173 0.31 -19.32 14.18
C GLN A 173 -1.02 -19.80 14.80
N GLU A 174 -1.29 -19.43 16.05
CA GLU A 174 -2.47 -19.87 16.78
C GLU A 174 -3.64 -18.89 16.59
N GLY A 175 -4.80 -19.39 16.15
CA GLY A 175 -5.99 -18.56 15.97
C GLY A 175 -5.92 -17.57 14.79
N THR A 176 -5.04 -17.80 13.82
CA THR A 176 -4.90 -16.95 12.64
C THR A 176 -5.49 -17.57 11.37
N TYR A 177 -6.09 -16.73 10.53
CA TYR A 177 -6.61 -17.03 9.21
C TYR A 177 -5.77 -16.30 8.16
N SER A 178 -4.96 -17.05 7.42
CA SER A 178 -4.18 -16.51 6.30
C SER A 178 -5.09 -15.92 5.24
N LEU A 179 -4.70 -14.77 4.70
CA LEU A 179 -5.39 -14.17 3.56
C LEU A 179 -5.14 -15.03 2.31
N PRO A 180 -6.18 -15.51 1.62
CA PRO A 180 -6.04 -16.11 0.30
C PRO A 180 -5.33 -15.16 -0.68
N GLU A 181 -4.63 -15.69 -1.66
CA GLU A 181 -3.89 -14.88 -2.65
C GLU A 181 -4.78 -13.90 -3.39
N ALA A 182 -5.99 -14.30 -3.74
CA ALA A 182 -6.97 -13.41 -4.37
C ALA A 182 -7.30 -12.19 -3.49
N GLN A 183 -7.16 -12.31 -2.17
CA GLN A 183 -7.31 -11.22 -1.22
C GLN A 183 -6.04 -10.38 -1.10
N LEU A 184 -4.87 -11.04 -1.03
CA LEU A 184 -3.57 -10.35 -1.04
C LEU A 184 -3.40 -9.47 -2.28
N ASP A 185 -3.84 -9.93 -3.46
CA ASP A 185 -3.71 -9.21 -4.73
C ASP A 185 -4.42 -7.84 -4.74
N ARG A 186 -5.38 -7.61 -3.80
CA ARG A 186 -6.06 -6.31 -3.62
C ARG A 186 -5.16 -5.25 -2.98
N PHE A 187 -4.08 -5.64 -2.30
CA PHE A 187 -3.10 -4.70 -1.78
C PHE A 187 -2.13 -4.32 -2.89
N LEU A 188 -1.88 -3.02 -3.04
CA LEU A 188 -0.93 -2.54 -4.04
C LEU A 188 0.48 -3.00 -3.69
N LEU A 189 0.91 -2.77 -2.45
CA LEU A 189 2.22 -3.13 -1.93
C LEU A 189 2.11 -4.01 -0.68
N LYS A 190 2.98 -5.01 -0.57
CA LYS A 190 3.31 -5.69 0.68
C LYS A 190 4.68 -5.21 1.13
N ILE A 191 4.73 -4.53 2.27
CA ILE A 191 5.95 -3.94 2.83
C ILE A 191 6.35 -4.73 4.07
N THR A 192 7.58 -5.23 4.09
CA THR A 192 8.15 -5.90 5.26
C THR A 192 8.87 -4.89 6.12
N VAL A 193 8.50 -4.80 7.40
CA VAL A 193 9.10 -3.91 8.38
C VAL A 193 10.24 -4.64 9.08
N PRO A 194 11.51 -4.24 8.88
CA PRO A 194 12.65 -4.90 9.50
C PRO A 194 12.76 -4.55 10.99
N TYR A 195 13.53 -5.35 11.73
CA TYR A 195 13.95 -4.98 13.08
C TYR A 195 14.83 -3.72 13.06
N ALA A 196 14.64 -2.88 14.08
CA ALA A 196 15.47 -1.71 14.28
C ALA A 196 16.92 -2.11 14.61
N THR A 197 17.89 -1.43 14.00
CA THR A 197 19.31 -1.57 14.34
C THR A 197 19.59 -1.04 15.75
N ARG A 198 20.73 -1.44 16.35
CA ARG A 198 21.15 -0.91 17.66
C ARG A 198 21.10 0.61 17.75
N ARG A 199 21.53 1.30 16.69
CA ARG A 199 21.53 2.77 16.62
C ARG A 199 20.10 3.31 16.65
N GLU A 200 19.20 2.72 15.88
CA GLU A 200 17.80 3.12 15.82
C GLU A 200 17.07 2.81 17.11
N VAL A 201 17.34 1.67 17.76
CA VAL A 201 16.80 1.36 19.09
C VAL A 201 17.25 2.40 20.12
N GLY A 202 18.53 2.79 20.11
CA GLY A 202 19.03 3.86 20.99
C GLY A 202 18.29 5.18 20.77
N GLU A 203 18.12 5.58 19.52
CA GLU A 203 17.39 6.79 19.16
C GLU A 203 15.89 6.72 19.50
N ILE A 204 15.26 5.54 19.37
CA ILE A 204 13.88 5.31 19.84
C ILE A 204 13.79 5.48 21.34
N LEU A 205 14.72 4.91 22.12
CA LEU A 205 14.74 5.04 23.57
C LEU A 205 14.91 6.50 23.98
N GLU A 206 15.84 7.23 23.38
CA GLU A 206 16.07 8.65 23.67
C GLU A 206 14.81 9.49 23.39
N ARG A 207 14.13 9.28 22.26
CA ARG A 207 12.95 10.05 21.88
C ARG A 207 11.71 9.70 22.71
N THR A 208 11.51 8.43 23.04
CA THR A 208 10.31 7.95 23.74
C THR A 208 10.39 8.10 25.26
N THR A 209 11.60 8.06 25.83
CA THR A 209 11.81 8.23 27.29
C THR A 209 12.22 9.66 27.68
N GLY A 210 12.61 10.48 26.70
CA GLY A 210 12.85 11.91 26.89
C GLY A 210 11.58 12.76 26.78
N SER A 211 11.72 14.07 26.98
CA SER A 211 10.61 15.04 26.87
C SER A 211 10.35 15.55 25.45
N HIS A 212 10.80 14.82 24.41
CA HIS A 212 10.69 15.25 23.03
C HIS A 212 9.39 14.74 22.40
N ASP A 213 8.37 15.59 22.37
CA ASP A 213 7.18 15.34 21.55
C ASP A 213 7.44 15.84 20.11
N ALA A 214 7.57 14.91 19.18
CA ALA A 214 7.91 15.18 17.78
C ALA A 214 6.68 14.97 16.89
N THR A 215 5.54 15.56 17.26
CA THR A 215 4.32 15.54 16.45
C THR A 215 4.60 16.13 15.05
N PRO A 216 4.40 15.37 13.96
CA PRO A 216 4.59 15.86 12.60
C PRO A 216 3.73 17.08 12.33
N ARG A 217 4.30 18.09 11.65
CA ARG A 217 3.50 19.23 11.21
C ARG A 217 2.72 18.87 9.95
N PRO A 218 1.45 19.28 9.86
CA PRO A 218 0.65 19.15 8.65
C PRO A 218 1.35 19.79 7.43
N ALA A 219 1.47 19.03 6.33
CA ALA A 219 2.18 19.46 5.12
C ALA A 219 1.38 19.29 3.82
N MET A 220 0.35 18.44 3.79
CA MET A 220 -0.64 18.40 2.71
C MET A 220 -2.03 18.00 3.26
N ASP A 221 -3.05 18.05 2.40
CA ASP A 221 -4.43 17.67 2.72
C ASP A 221 -4.99 16.65 1.70
N ALA A 222 -6.20 16.16 1.98
CA ALA A 222 -6.92 15.22 1.14
C ALA A 222 -7.12 15.70 -0.31
N ALA A 223 -7.37 16.99 -0.51
CA ALA A 223 -7.59 17.57 -1.84
C ALA A 223 -6.30 17.52 -2.68
N PHE A 224 -5.17 17.84 -2.05
CA PHE A 224 -3.84 17.72 -2.67
C PHE A 224 -3.54 16.28 -3.06
N ILE A 225 -3.80 15.32 -2.18
CA ILE A 225 -3.56 13.89 -2.45
C ILE A 225 -4.38 13.44 -3.67
N GLY A 226 -5.67 13.77 -3.72
CA GLY A 226 -6.53 13.42 -4.85
C GLY A 226 -6.05 14.05 -6.18
N ALA A 227 -5.58 15.29 -6.15
CA ALA A 227 -4.99 15.94 -7.33
C ALA A 227 -3.68 15.28 -7.75
N ALA A 228 -2.82 14.90 -6.80
CA ALA A 228 -1.56 14.23 -7.06
C ALA A 228 -1.78 12.83 -7.66
N GLN A 229 -2.75 12.06 -7.15
CA GLN A 229 -3.15 10.77 -7.72
C GLN A 229 -3.60 10.89 -9.19
N ARG A 230 -4.36 11.93 -9.53
CA ARG A 230 -4.75 12.21 -10.92
C ARG A 230 -3.53 12.54 -11.80
N LEU A 231 -2.60 13.33 -11.27
CA LEU A 231 -1.36 13.68 -11.98
C LEU A 231 -0.50 12.43 -12.23
N VAL A 232 -0.30 11.57 -11.23
CA VAL A 232 0.43 10.30 -11.34
C VAL A 232 -0.09 9.45 -12.50
N ARG A 233 -1.42 9.32 -12.64
CA ARG A 233 -2.02 8.52 -13.72
C ARG A 233 -1.61 9.01 -15.12
N ARG A 234 -1.34 10.30 -15.27
CA ARG A 234 -0.98 10.95 -16.55
C ARG A 234 0.50 10.84 -16.93
N LEU A 235 1.36 10.35 -16.03
CA LEU A 235 2.78 10.15 -16.36
C LEU A 235 2.95 9.14 -17.51
N VAL A 236 3.92 9.43 -18.38
CA VAL A 236 4.19 8.65 -19.59
C VAL A 236 5.00 7.40 -19.23
N VAL A 237 4.62 6.28 -19.84
CA VAL A 237 5.40 5.04 -19.82
C VAL A 237 5.91 4.82 -21.24
N ALA A 238 7.23 4.83 -21.42
CA ALA A 238 7.80 4.60 -22.73
C ALA A 238 7.58 3.14 -23.17
N PRO A 239 7.41 2.86 -24.48
CA PRO A 239 7.12 1.50 -24.96
C PRO A 239 8.12 0.44 -24.48
N HIS A 240 9.42 0.78 -24.42
CA HIS A 240 10.46 -0.14 -23.95
C HIS A 240 10.35 -0.47 -22.45
N VAL A 241 9.81 0.44 -21.63
CA VAL A 241 9.57 0.20 -20.20
C VAL A 241 8.32 -0.66 -20.02
N GLN A 242 7.27 -0.38 -20.80
CA GLN A 242 6.07 -1.22 -20.80
C GLN A 242 6.40 -2.66 -21.22
N ASP A 243 7.22 -2.82 -22.27
CA ASP A 243 7.72 -4.13 -22.68
C ASP A 243 8.52 -4.82 -21.57
N TYR A 244 9.44 -4.11 -20.91
CA TYR A 244 10.19 -4.67 -19.78
C TYR A 244 9.26 -5.17 -18.65
N VAL A 245 8.20 -4.42 -18.32
CA VAL A 245 7.20 -4.87 -17.34
C VAL A 245 6.49 -6.14 -17.79
N VAL A 246 6.12 -6.24 -19.06
CA VAL A 246 5.49 -7.45 -19.62
C VAL A 246 6.46 -8.63 -19.51
N ARG A 247 7.71 -8.48 -19.93
CA ARG A 247 8.73 -9.53 -19.81
C ARG A 247 8.96 -9.95 -18.36
N LEU A 248 9.00 -8.99 -17.44
CA LEU A 248 9.12 -9.24 -16.00
C LEU A 248 7.97 -10.10 -15.47
N VAL A 249 6.73 -9.77 -15.81
CA VAL A 249 5.56 -10.55 -15.39
C VAL A 249 5.57 -11.93 -16.03
N LEU A 250 5.84 -12.03 -17.34
CA LEU A 250 5.92 -13.31 -18.05
C LEU A 250 7.00 -14.23 -17.47
N ALA A 251 8.15 -13.67 -17.07
CA ALA A 251 9.22 -14.41 -16.43
C ALA A 251 8.85 -14.99 -15.05
N THR A 252 7.78 -14.49 -14.41
CA THR A 252 7.27 -15.09 -13.16
C THR A 252 6.44 -16.35 -13.39
N HIS A 253 5.97 -16.61 -14.61
CA HIS A 253 5.14 -17.79 -14.87
C HIS A 253 6.02 -19.03 -15.11
N PRO A 254 5.74 -20.16 -14.42
CA PRO A 254 6.52 -21.38 -14.61
C PRO A 254 6.40 -21.88 -16.05
N GLY A 255 7.56 -22.17 -16.66
CA GLY A 255 7.65 -22.57 -18.07
C GLY A 255 7.26 -21.46 -19.07
N GLY A 256 7.07 -20.22 -18.62
CA GLY A 256 6.77 -19.07 -19.46
C GLY A 256 7.97 -18.58 -20.27
N ALA A 257 7.70 -17.73 -21.27
CA ALA A 257 8.75 -16.99 -21.96
C ALA A 257 9.52 -16.14 -20.94
N TYR A 258 10.86 -16.16 -21.01
CA TYR A 258 11.77 -15.47 -20.09
C TYR A 258 11.88 -16.02 -18.66
N HIS A 259 11.21 -17.13 -18.33
CA HIS A 259 11.35 -17.75 -17.01
C HIS A 259 12.80 -18.27 -16.81
N PRO A 260 13.52 -17.86 -15.75
CA PRO A 260 14.92 -18.22 -15.58
C PRO A 260 15.08 -19.72 -15.28
N GLU A 261 16.06 -20.37 -15.92
CA GLU A 261 16.34 -21.79 -15.65
C GLU A 261 16.78 -22.04 -14.19
N SER A 262 17.42 -21.05 -13.55
CA SER A 262 17.88 -21.13 -12.16
C SER A 262 16.76 -21.30 -11.14
N ILE A 263 15.52 -20.96 -11.50
CA ILE A 263 14.34 -21.04 -10.61
C ILE A 263 13.18 -21.83 -11.23
N ARG A 264 13.49 -22.67 -12.24
CA ARG A 264 12.50 -23.37 -13.09
C ARG A 264 11.35 -24.01 -12.33
N ASP A 265 11.66 -24.70 -11.24
CA ASP A 265 10.71 -25.47 -10.44
C ASP A 265 10.37 -24.78 -9.11
N MET A 266 10.69 -23.49 -8.96
CA MET A 266 10.57 -22.75 -7.70
C MET A 266 9.30 -21.88 -7.60
N VAL A 267 8.60 -21.67 -8.72
CA VAL A 267 7.36 -20.88 -8.78
C VAL A 267 6.18 -21.78 -9.16
N ALA A 268 5.16 -21.85 -8.30
CA ALA A 268 3.92 -22.57 -8.58
C ALA A 268 2.97 -21.72 -9.43
N VAL A 269 2.82 -20.43 -9.11
CA VAL A 269 1.94 -19.51 -9.83
C VAL A 269 2.60 -18.13 -9.91
N GLY A 270 2.66 -17.61 -11.14
CA GLY A 270 3.19 -16.29 -11.45
C GLY A 270 2.21 -15.15 -11.21
N VAL A 271 2.67 -13.95 -11.49
CA VAL A 271 2.00 -12.69 -11.22
C VAL A 271 0.80 -12.47 -12.17
N SER A 272 -0.32 -12.00 -11.62
CA SER A 272 -1.50 -11.65 -12.41
C SER A 272 -1.32 -10.35 -13.24
N PRO A 273 -2.17 -10.06 -14.25
CA PRO A 273 -2.17 -8.77 -14.93
C PRO A 273 -2.36 -7.56 -14.00
N ARG A 274 -2.99 -7.75 -12.83
CA ARG A 274 -3.11 -6.70 -11.80
C ARG A 274 -1.75 -6.36 -11.19
N GLY A 275 -0.87 -7.34 -11.03
CA GLY A 275 0.51 -7.10 -10.62
C GLY A 275 1.29 -6.24 -11.60
N ALA A 276 1.07 -6.42 -12.91
CA ALA A 276 1.65 -5.55 -13.94
C ALA A 276 1.17 -4.09 -13.80
N GLN A 277 -0.14 -3.90 -13.60
CA GLN A 277 -0.75 -2.58 -13.41
C GLN A 277 -0.26 -1.90 -12.12
N ALA A 278 -0.19 -2.67 -11.04
CA ALA A 278 0.37 -2.24 -9.75
C ALA A 278 1.80 -1.74 -9.91
N LEU A 279 2.64 -2.50 -10.62
CA LEU A 279 4.04 -2.19 -10.83
C LEU A 279 4.22 -0.89 -11.61
N VAL A 280 3.49 -0.72 -12.71
CA VAL A 280 3.52 0.53 -13.50
C VAL A 280 3.04 1.72 -12.68
N THR A 281 1.94 1.55 -11.93
CA THR A 281 1.36 2.65 -11.15
C THR A 281 2.30 3.09 -10.02
N ALA A 282 2.91 2.14 -9.31
CA ALA A 282 3.89 2.45 -8.27
C ALA A 282 5.18 3.04 -8.86
N ALA A 283 5.68 2.53 -9.99
CA ALA A 283 6.86 3.05 -10.67
C ALA A 283 6.67 4.49 -11.19
N LYS A 284 5.45 4.86 -11.63
CA LYS A 284 5.09 6.26 -11.96
C LYS A 284 5.28 7.19 -10.77
N VAL A 285 4.88 6.74 -9.58
CA VAL A 285 5.04 7.52 -8.37
C VAL A 285 6.52 7.67 -7.99
N VAL A 286 7.31 6.60 -8.09
CA VAL A 286 8.77 6.65 -7.85
C VAL A 286 9.44 7.65 -8.79
N ALA A 287 9.15 7.57 -10.10
CA ALA A 287 9.68 8.51 -11.08
C ALA A 287 9.30 9.97 -10.74
N LEU A 288 8.04 10.21 -10.34
CA LEU A 288 7.55 11.53 -9.96
C LEU A 288 8.29 12.08 -8.73
N MET A 289 8.52 11.25 -7.71
CA MET A 289 9.23 11.61 -6.48
C MET A 289 10.70 11.97 -6.76
N ASP A 290 11.31 11.36 -7.77
CA ASP A 290 12.65 11.70 -8.25
C ASP A 290 12.67 12.95 -9.15
N GLY A 291 11.51 13.51 -9.49
CA GLY A 291 11.37 14.68 -10.36
C GLY A 291 11.48 14.34 -11.85
N ARG A 292 11.23 13.09 -12.21
CA ARG A 292 11.17 12.61 -13.59
C ARG A 292 9.72 12.53 -14.05
N TYR A 293 9.49 12.86 -15.32
CA TYR A 293 8.16 12.91 -15.93
C TYR A 293 7.79 11.63 -16.70
N GLY A 294 8.71 10.67 -16.74
CA GLY A 294 8.55 9.38 -17.39
C GLY A 294 9.18 8.27 -16.56
N VAL A 295 8.56 7.10 -16.62
CA VAL A 295 9.04 5.90 -15.93
C VAL A 295 10.27 5.35 -16.64
N SER A 296 11.23 4.87 -15.86
CA SER A 296 12.41 4.13 -16.30
C SER A 296 12.35 2.67 -15.84
N ILE A 297 13.22 1.82 -16.40
CA ILE A 297 13.35 0.43 -15.95
C ILE A 297 13.85 0.36 -14.50
N ASP A 298 14.71 1.29 -14.08
CA ASP A 298 15.21 1.29 -12.70
C ASP A 298 14.09 1.58 -11.68
N ASP A 299 13.08 2.39 -12.04
CA ASP A 299 11.89 2.58 -11.19
C ASP A 299 11.12 1.28 -10.99
N VAL A 300 10.89 0.56 -12.10
CA VAL A 300 10.20 -0.71 -12.11
C VAL A 300 10.94 -1.73 -11.24
N ARG A 301 12.27 -1.83 -11.40
CA ARG A 301 13.11 -2.71 -10.58
C ARG A 301 13.09 -2.33 -9.11
N SER A 302 13.15 -1.04 -8.79
CA SER A 302 13.20 -0.55 -7.40
C SER A 302 11.96 -0.89 -6.58
N ILE A 303 10.79 -0.99 -7.24
CA ILE A 303 9.51 -1.25 -6.58
C ILE A 303 9.01 -2.69 -6.78
N ALA A 304 9.75 -3.50 -7.54
CA ALA A 304 9.35 -4.86 -7.91
C ALA A 304 9.15 -5.76 -6.68
N HIS A 305 10.10 -5.81 -5.74
CA HIS A 305 9.99 -6.68 -4.57
C HIS A 305 8.72 -6.44 -3.76
N VAL A 306 8.44 -5.18 -3.41
CA VAL A 306 7.25 -4.83 -2.59
C VAL A 306 5.93 -4.93 -3.35
N THR A 307 5.98 -4.90 -4.68
CA THR A 307 4.79 -5.06 -5.52
C THR A 307 4.51 -6.54 -5.81
N LEU A 308 5.53 -7.38 -5.99
CA LEU A 308 5.36 -8.74 -6.53
C LEU A 308 5.38 -9.84 -5.46
N ARG A 309 5.98 -9.61 -4.29
CA ARG A 309 6.19 -10.66 -3.27
C ARG A 309 4.93 -11.38 -2.80
N HIS A 310 3.79 -10.71 -2.80
CA HIS A 310 2.50 -11.30 -2.39
C HIS A 310 1.66 -11.79 -3.57
N ARG A 311 2.25 -11.79 -4.77
CA ARG A 311 1.61 -12.18 -6.04
C ARG A 311 2.32 -13.36 -6.71
N ILE A 312 3.35 -13.90 -6.08
CA ILE A 312 4.07 -15.10 -6.54
C ILE A 312 3.85 -16.18 -5.50
N ILE A 313 3.35 -17.33 -5.93
CA ILE A 313 3.23 -18.52 -5.09
C ILE A 313 4.47 -19.37 -5.33
N ARG A 314 5.15 -19.70 -4.24
CA ARG A 314 6.29 -20.63 -4.26
C ARG A 314 5.80 -22.07 -4.47
N SER A 315 6.60 -22.87 -5.16
CA SER A 315 6.37 -24.31 -5.23
C SER A 315 6.72 -25.00 -3.91
N PHE A 316 6.31 -26.26 -3.78
CA PHE A 316 6.67 -27.06 -2.60
C PHE A 316 8.19 -27.22 -2.48
N GLU A 317 8.88 -27.35 -3.61
CA GLU A 317 10.33 -27.43 -3.71
C GLU A 317 10.98 -26.16 -3.16
N ALA A 318 10.51 -24.98 -3.58
CA ALA A 318 11.02 -23.71 -3.07
C ALA A 318 10.78 -23.54 -1.56
N GLU A 319 9.65 -24.00 -1.05
CA GLU A 319 9.38 -23.98 0.39
C GLU A 319 10.29 -24.93 1.17
N SER A 320 10.53 -26.13 0.64
CA SER A 320 11.41 -27.14 1.21
C SER A 320 12.87 -26.67 1.25
N ASP A 321 13.32 -25.99 0.20
CA ASP A 321 14.68 -25.44 0.08
C ASP A 321 14.85 -24.11 0.84
N GLY A 322 13.77 -23.58 1.42
CA GLY A 322 13.79 -22.34 2.20
C GLY A 322 13.99 -21.08 1.37
N ILE A 323 13.71 -21.15 0.06
CA ILE A 323 13.89 -20.02 -0.86
C ILE A 323 12.80 -18.99 -0.61
N ASP A 324 13.20 -17.74 -0.38
CA ASP A 324 12.27 -16.63 -0.17
C ASP A 324 11.75 -16.06 -1.50
N THR A 325 10.54 -15.51 -1.50
CA THR A 325 9.95 -14.89 -2.69
C THR A 325 10.78 -13.69 -3.17
N ASP A 326 11.41 -12.95 -2.25
CA ASP A 326 12.31 -11.84 -2.63
C ASP A 326 13.56 -12.33 -3.39
N GLU A 327 14.05 -13.55 -3.11
CA GLU A 327 15.16 -14.17 -3.85
C GLU A 327 14.72 -14.53 -5.28
N LEU A 328 13.51 -15.11 -5.43
CA LEU A 328 12.93 -15.41 -6.74
C LEU A 328 12.76 -14.14 -7.59
N ILE A 329 12.23 -13.07 -7.00
CA ILE A 329 12.06 -11.78 -7.68
C ILE A 329 13.42 -11.22 -8.12
N THR A 330 14.44 -11.33 -7.26
CA THR A 330 15.80 -10.89 -7.59
C THR A 330 16.37 -11.66 -8.76
N ALA A 331 16.28 -12.99 -8.75
CA ALA A 331 16.75 -13.85 -9.84
C ALA A 331 16.08 -13.51 -11.17
N ILE A 332 14.77 -13.22 -11.16
CA ILE A 332 14.02 -12.82 -12.36
C ILE A 332 14.47 -11.43 -12.86
N ILE A 333 14.66 -10.46 -11.97
CA ILE A 333 15.10 -9.12 -12.37
C ILE A 333 16.50 -9.15 -12.99
N GLU A 334 17.39 -9.98 -12.44
CA GLU A 334 18.77 -10.13 -12.89
C GLU A 334 18.88 -10.90 -14.21
N SER A 335 18.00 -11.87 -14.47
CA SER A 335 17.99 -12.61 -15.74
C SER A 335 17.50 -11.79 -16.94
N LEU A 336 16.72 -10.73 -16.70
CA LEU A 336 16.06 -9.98 -17.76
C LEU A 336 16.93 -8.85 -18.34
N PRO A 337 17.18 -8.83 -19.66
CA PRO A 337 17.94 -7.77 -20.29
C PRO A 337 17.17 -6.46 -20.28
N ARG A 338 17.91 -5.36 -20.06
CA ARG A 338 17.33 -4.01 -19.99
C ARG A 338 16.85 -3.51 -21.36
N THR A 339 17.44 -4.00 -22.44
CA THR A 339 17.07 -3.64 -23.82
C THR A 339 16.69 -4.88 -24.62
N HIS A 340 15.71 -4.74 -25.51
CA HIS A 340 15.14 -5.82 -26.33
C HIS A 340 16.13 -6.41 -27.39
N GLY A 341 17.43 -6.13 -27.29
CA GLY A 341 18.46 -6.50 -28.26
C GLY A 341 19.62 -7.34 -27.74
N GLU A 342 19.61 -7.75 -26.45
CA GLU A 342 20.63 -8.66 -25.91
C GLU A 342 20.23 -10.14 -26.05
N ASP A 343 18.97 -10.44 -26.36
CA ASP A 343 18.48 -11.80 -26.64
C ASP A 343 18.60 -12.15 -28.14
N ALA A 344 19.83 -12.08 -28.65
CA ALA A 344 20.21 -12.69 -29.93
C ALA A 344 21.68 -13.10 -29.87
N LYS A 345 22.02 -14.04 -29.00
CA LYS A 345 23.19 -14.91 -29.16
C LYS A 345 23.06 -16.22 -28.40
#